data_AF-A0A970PQ76-F1
#
_entry.id   AF-A0A970PQ76-F1
#
_cell.length_a   1.000
_cell.length_b   1.000
_cell.length_c   1.000
_cell.angle_alpha   90.00
_cell.angle_beta   90.00
_cell.angle_gamma   90.00
#
_symmetry.space_group_name_H-M   'P 1'
#
loop_
_entity.id
_entity.type
_entity.pdbx_description
1 polymer ?
#
loop_
_entity_poly.entity_id
_entity_poly.type
_entity_poly.pdbx_seq_one_letter_code
_entity_poly.pdbx_strand_id
1 'polypeptide(L)' 'MATRLKEKYIAEAVPALQQKFGYKNVMEIPGLSKIIINIGLGDCKENAKMLD' A
#
# COMPACT_ATOMS: atom_id res chain seq x y z
N MET A 1 -14.41 -11.66 -0.45
CA MET A 1 -14.31 -10.31 -1.05
C MET A 1 -12.85 -10.03 -1.36
N ALA A 2 -12.43 -10.25 -2.60
CA ALA A 2 -11.11 -9.80 -3.01
C ALA A 2 -11.12 -8.27 -3.06
N THR A 3 -10.13 -7.65 -2.42
CA THR A 3 -10.00 -6.19 -2.33
C THR A 3 -9.75 -5.65 -3.74
N ARG A 4 -10.59 -4.72 -4.23
CA ARG A 4 -10.49 -4.10 -5.57
C ARG A 4 -9.07 -3.68 -5.96
N LEU A 5 -8.30 -3.22 -4.97
CA LEU A 5 -6.89 -2.82 -5.12
C LEU A 5 -5.94 -3.98 -5.43
N LYS A 6 -6.17 -5.16 -4.84
CA LYS A 6 -5.36 -6.36 -5.08
C LYS A 6 -5.57 -6.88 -6.50
N GLU A 7 -6.83 -6.90 -6.96
CA GLU A 7 -7.16 -7.33 -8.32
C GLU A 7 -6.56 -6.40 -9.37
N LYS A 8 -6.68 -5.07 -9.16
CA LYS A 8 -6.08 -4.08 -10.04
C LYS A 8 -4.54 -4.20 -10.10
N TYR A 9 -3.91 -4.45 -8.96
CA TYR A 9 -2.46 -4.64 -8.90
C TYR A 9 -2.01 -5.86 -9.73
N ILE A 10 -2.70 -7.00 -9.58
CA ILE A 10 -2.35 -8.22 -10.31
C ILE A 10 -2.66 -8.11 -11.81
N ALA A 11 -3.81 -7.52 -12.17
CA ALA A 11 -4.27 -7.47 -13.56
C ALA A 11 -3.58 -6.38 -14.40
N GLU A 12 -3.28 -5.23 -13.82
CA GLU A 12 -2.77 -4.07 -14.56
C GLU A 12 -1.32 -3.72 -14.20
N ALA A 13 -1.00 -3.67 -12.90
CA ALA A 13 0.29 -3.15 -12.45
C ALA A 13 1.44 -4.15 -12.65
N VAL A 14 1.23 -5.43 -12.36
CA VAL A 14 2.20 -6.52 -12.55
C VAL A 14 2.71 -6.58 -14.01
N PRO A 15 1.86 -6.70 -15.04
CA PRO A 15 2.33 -6.76 -16.43
C PRO A 15 2.98 -5.46 -16.89
N ALA A 16 2.45 -4.30 -16.48
CA ALA A 16 3.04 -3.00 -16.81
C ALA A 16 4.45 -2.82 -16.22
N LEU A 17 4.66 -3.26 -14.97
CA LEU A 17 5.96 -3.21 -14.31
C LEU A 17 6.93 -4.22 -14.92
N GLN A 18 6.46 -5.42 -15.26
CA GLN A 18 7.29 -6.43 -15.92
C GLN A 18 7.78 -5.95 -17.29
N GLN A 19 6.91 -5.33 -18.09
CA GLN A 19 7.28 -4.81 -19.40
C GLN A 19 8.20 -3.58 -19.31
N LYS A 20 7.97 -2.69 -18.33
CA LYS A 20 8.75 -1.45 -18.18
C LYS A 20 10.16 -1.68 -17.62
N PHE A 21 10.32 -2.67 -16.75
CA PHE A 21 11.59 -2.94 -16.05
C PHE A 21 12.26 -4.26 -16.46
N GLY A 22 11.61 -5.07 -17.29
CA GLY A 22 12.18 -6.30 -17.85
C GLY A 22 12.42 -7.40 -16.80
N TYR A 23 11.61 -7.46 -15.74
CA TYR A 23 11.73 -8.48 -14.70
C TYR A 23 11.60 -9.88 -15.32
N LYS A 24 12.60 -10.74 -15.07
CA LYS A 24 12.62 -12.12 -15.59
C LYS A 24 11.74 -13.04 -14.76
N ASN A 25 11.52 -12.72 -13.50
CA ASN A 25 10.73 -13.53 -12.58
C ASN A 25 9.54 -12.74 -12.03
N VAL A 26 8.38 -13.38 -11.98
CA VAL A 26 7.12 -12.77 -11.48
C VAL A 26 7.25 -12.38 -10.01
N MET A 27 8.08 -13.11 -9.25
CA MET A 27 8.35 -12.84 -7.83
C MET A 27 9.26 -11.63 -7.58
N GLU A 28 9.94 -11.10 -8.60
CA GLU A 28 10.77 -9.88 -8.49
C GLU A 28 9.92 -8.61 -8.51
N ILE A 29 8.63 -8.72 -8.87
CA ILE A 29 7.75 -7.57 -8.99
C ILE A 29 7.46 -7.02 -7.58
N PRO A 30 7.76 -5.73 -7.32
CA PRO A 30 7.68 -5.17 -5.97
C PRO A 30 6.23 -5.10 -5.49
N GLY A 31 5.95 -5.74 -4.36
CA GLY A 31 4.65 -5.77 -3.69
C GLY A 31 4.58 -4.86 -2.46
N LEU A 32 3.36 -4.43 -2.10
CA LEU A 32 3.11 -3.64 -0.89
C LEU A 32 3.11 -4.57 0.34
N SER A 33 4.08 -4.41 1.24
CA SER A 33 4.20 -5.25 2.45
C SER A 33 3.35 -4.74 3.62
N LYS A 34 3.42 -3.44 3.95
CA LYS A 34 2.63 -2.83 5.02
C LYS A 34 2.45 -1.34 4.79
N ILE A 35 1.33 -0.80 5.26
CA ILE A 35 1.08 0.64 5.38
C ILE A 35 1.13 0.96 6.87
N ILE A 36 2.09 1.77 7.31
CA ILE A 36 2.12 2.29 8.68
C ILE A 36 1.54 3.70 8.64
N ILE A 37 0.43 3.90 9.35
CA ILE A 37 -0.13 5.22 9.59
C ILE A 37 0.36 5.65 10.97
N ASN A 38 1.24 6.65 10.98
CA ASN A 38 1.67 7.29 12.22
C ASN A 38 0.88 8.58 12.39
N ILE A 39 0.16 8.71 13.50
CA ILE A 39 -0.54 9.94 13.86
C ILE A 39 0.22 10.56 15.03
N GLY A 40 0.84 11.71 14.80
CA GLY A 40 1.52 12.48 15.83
C GLY A 40 0.49 13.20 16.70
N LEU A 41 0.12 12.60 17.83
CA LEU A 41 -0.82 13.16 18.82
C LEU A 41 -0.12 14.16 19.77
N GLY A 42 0.59 15.14 19.21
CA GLY A 42 1.32 16.15 20.00
C GLY A 42 0.40 16.98 20.89
N ASP A 43 -0.75 17.40 20.36
CA ASP A 43 -1.71 18.29 21.03
C ASP A 43 -2.86 17.56 21.73
N CYS A 44 -3.02 16.24 21.51
CA CYS A 44 -4.08 15.45 22.17
C CYS A 44 -3.76 15.09 23.63
N LYS A 45 -2.57 15.46 24.14
CA LYS A 45 -2.23 15.31 25.56
C LYS A 45 -3.08 16.19 26.47
N GLU A 46 -3.48 17.38 26.02
CA GLU A 46 -4.22 18.35 26.83
C GLU A 46 -5.74 18.29 26.61
N ASN A 47 -6.20 17.76 25.47
CA ASN A 47 -7.63 17.64 25.15
C ASN A 47 -7.99 16.25 24.60
N ALA A 48 -8.38 15.35 25.51
CA ALA A 48 -8.83 13.99 25.19
C ALA A 48 -10.15 13.92 24.38
N LYS A 49 -10.80 15.05 24.09
CA LYS A 49 -12.07 15.14 23.33
C LYS A 49 -11.89 15.31 21.82
N MET A 50 -10.66 15.36 21.30
CA MET A 50 -10.37 15.50 19.86
C MET A 50 -10.21 14.16 19.12
N LEU A 51 -10.51 13.04 19.79
CA LEU A 51 -10.28 11.68 19.29
C LEU A 51 -11.53 11.01 18.67
N ASP A 52 -12.62 11.76 18.48
CA ASP A 52 -13.83 11.28 17.76
C ASP A 52 -13.65 11.31 16.24
#